data_AF-A0A838UAG8-F1
#
_entry.id   AF-A0A838UAG8-F1
#
_cell.length_a   1.000
_cell.length_b   1.000
_cell.length_c   1.000
_cell.angle_alpha   90.00
_cell.angle_beta   90.00
_cell.angle_gamma   90.00
#
_symmetry.space_group_name_H-M   'P 1'
#
loop_
_entity.id
_entity.type
_entity.pdbx_description
1 polymer ?
#
loop_
_entity_poly.entity_id
_entity_poly.type
_entity_poly.pdbx_seq_one_letter_code
_entity_poly.pdbx_strand_id
1 'polypeptide(L)' 'FDAHESDPLGQLELEDADFVSMTKTAMQWAADACDGRIVSALEGGYNLSTLGGTVKNHVAELIS' A
#
# COMPACT_ATOMS: atom_id res chain seq x y z
N PHE A 1 -4.25 4.86 1.20
CA PHE A 1 -4.74 4.37 -0.12
C PHE A 1 -5.53 5.42 -0.86
N ASP A 2 -5.91 6.49 -0.18
CA ASP A 2 -6.45 7.74 -0.72
C ASP A 2 -5.54 8.46 -1.72
N ALA A 3 -4.25 8.14 -1.79
CA ALA A 3 -3.37 8.62 -2.86
C ALA A 3 -3.62 7.95 -4.23
N HIS A 4 -4.51 6.96 -4.31
CA HIS A 4 -4.85 6.29 -5.57
C HIS A 4 -5.51 7.26 -6.56
N GLU A 5 -5.21 7.16 -7.85
CA GLU A 5 -5.67 8.08 -8.93
C GLU A 5 -7.20 8.30 -8.97
N SER A 6 -7.95 7.31 -8.49
CA SER A 6 -9.41 7.32 -8.49
C SER A 6 -10.02 7.68 -7.14
N ASP A 7 -9.23 8.00 -6.13
CA ASP A 7 -9.75 8.37 -4.82
C ASP A 7 -10.32 9.81 -4.83
N PRO A 8 -11.54 10.02 -4.31
CA PRO A 8 -12.17 11.35 -4.37
C PRO A 8 -11.54 12.38 -3.43
N LEU A 9 -10.72 11.98 -2.45
CA LEU A 9 -10.21 12.88 -1.41
C LEU A 9 -8.71 13.19 -1.53
N GLY A 10 -7.89 12.30 -2.11
CA GLY A 10 -6.43 12.47 -2.08
C GLY A 10 -5.84 13.31 -3.21
N GLN A 11 -6.46 13.37 -4.40
CA GLN A 11 -5.99 14.15 -5.56
C GLN A 11 -4.51 13.90 -5.95
N LEU A 12 -4.07 12.66 -5.80
CA LEU A 12 -2.77 12.16 -6.28
C LEU A 12 -3.02 11.14 -7.40
N GLU A 13 -1.97 10.76 -8.13
CA GLU A 13 -2.05 9.91 -9.32
C GLU A 13 -1.32 8.57 -9.13
N LEU A 14 -1.38 7.98 -7.93
CA LEU A 14 -0.78 6.66 -7.71
C LEU A 14 -1.66 5.55 -8.28
N GLU A 15 -1.03 4.56 -8.90
CA GLU A 15 -1.66 3.35 -9.40
C GLU A 15 -1.43 2.18 -8.44
N ASP A 16 -2.17 1.08 -8.61
CA ASP A 16 -2.01 -0.15 -7.81
C ASP A 16 -0.54 -0.64 -7.74
N ALA A 17 0.22 -0.49 -8.82
CA ALA A 17 1.62 -0.90 -8.89
C ALA A 17 2.54 -0.07 -7.98
N ASP A 18 2.21 1.20 -7.74
CA ASP A 18 2.99 2.07 -6.86
C ASP A 18 2.86 1.61 -5.40
N PHE A 19 1.65 1.22 -4.97
CA PHE A 19 1.44 0.67 -3.63
C PHE A 19 2.23 -0.63 -3.43
N VAL A 20 2.31 -1.50 -4.44
CA VAL A 20 3.16 -2.71 -4.39
C VAL A 20 4.64 -2.32 -4.25
N SER A 21 5.13 -1.41 -5.07
CA SER A 21 6.52 -0.91 -5.04
C SER A 21 6.89 -0.30 -3.68
N MET A 22 6.00 0.49 -3.10
CA MET A 22 6.17 1.07 -1.77
C MET A 22 6.20 0.00 -0.67
N THR A 23 5.34 -1.01 -0.77
CA THR A 23 5.30 -2.14 0.18
C THR A 23 6.62 -2.89 0.18
N LYS A 24 7.11 -3.24 -1.01
CA LYS A 24 8.39 -3.92 -1.20
C LYS A 24 9.56 -3.12 -0.63
N THR A 25 9.54 -1.81 -0.86
CA THR A 25 10.56 -0.89 -0.32
C THR A 25 10.54 -0.88 1.21
N ALA A 26 9.36 -0.80 1.82
CA ALA A 26 9.22 -0.85 3.28
C ALA A 26 9.67 -2.19 3.88
N MET A 27 9.36 -3.31 3.21
CA MET A 27 9.83 -4.64 3.60
C MET A 27 11.36 -4.75 3.52
N GLN A 28 11.99 -4.20 2.48
CA GLN A 28 13.44 -4.17 2.35
C GLN A 28 14.08 -3.40 3.52
N TRP A 29 13.56 -2.22 3.86
CA TRP A 29 14.04 -1.48 5.03
C TRP A 29 13.83 -2.22 6.34
N ALA A 30 12.70 -2.91 6.50
CA ALA A 30 12.43 -3.72 7.69
C ALA A 30 13.42 -4.89 7.80
N ALA A 31 13.76 -5.54 6.69
CA ALA A 31 14.77 -6.59 6.64
C ALA A 31 16.15 -6.06 7.09
N ASP A 32 16.53 -4.87 6.62
CA ASP A 32 17.83 -4.28 6.91
C ASP A 32 17.95 -3.70 8.33
N ALA A 33 16.85 -3.20 8.91
CA ALA A 33 16.88 -2.43 10.16
C ALA A 33 16.23 -3.12 11.37
N CYS A 34 15.31 -4.06 11.17
CA CYS A 34 14.53 -4.64 12.28
C CYS A 34 14.12 -6.10 12.07
N ASP A 35 15.01 -6.92 11.48
CA ASP A 35 14.85 -8.37 11.25
C ASP A 35 13.52 -8.71 10.54
N GLY A 36 13.11 -7.87 9.59
CA GLY A 36 11.87 -8.05 8.81
C GLY A 36 10.59 -7.78 9.60
N ARG A 37 10.66 -7.28 10.84
CA ARG A 37 9.47 -6.95 11.63
C ARG A 37 8.79 -5.70 11.06
N ILE A 38 7.61 -5.87 10.49
CA ILE A 38 6.78 -4.79 9.97
C ILE A 38 5.33 -4.99 10.43
N VAL A 39 4.67 -3.88 10.77
CA VAL A 39 3.23 -3.84 11.05
C VAL A 39 2.63 -2.81 10.09
N SER A 40 1.61 -3.21 9.34
CA SER A 40 0.82 -2.33 8.49
C SER A 40 -0.57 -2.18 9.09
N ALA A 41 -1.09 -0.95 9.13
CA ALA A 41 -2.43 -0.62 9.59
C ALA A 41 -3.15 0.15 8.49
N LEU A 42 -4.40 -0.23 8.22
CA LEU A 42 -5.23 0.48 7.25
C LEU A 42 -5.65 1.84 7.83
N GLU A 43 -5.27 2.91 7.12
CA GLU A 43 -5.65 4.28 7.42
C GLU A 43 -6.79 4.73 6.48
N GLY A 44 -6.53 5.71 5.61
CA GLY A 44 -7.48 6.25 4.63
C GLY A 44 -7.51 5.53 3.28
N GLY A 45 -8.55 5.83 2.53
CA GLY A 45 -8.92 5.20 1.27
C GLY A 45 -10.43 5.19 1.17
N TYR A 46 -10.97 5.97 0.25
CA TYR A 46 -12.37 6.40 0.25
C TYR A 46 -13.10 6.05 -1.04
N ASN A 47 -12.38 5.65 -2.09
CA ASN A 47 -13.00 4.96 -3.22
C ASN A 47 -13.17 3.46 -2.92
N LEU A 48 -14.38 3.08 -2.47
CA LEU A 48 -14.70 1.68 -2.13
C LEU A 48 -14.60 0.71 -3.32
N SER A 49 -14.68 1.19 -4.56
CA SER A 49 -14.59 0.34 -5.74
C SER A 49 -13.16 -0.12 -6.04
N THR A 50 -12.16 0.69 -5.68
CA THR A 50 -10.74 0.39 -5.92
C THR A 50 -10.00 -0.02 -4.65
N LEU A 51 -10.37 0.53 -3.49
CA LEU A 51 -9.69 0.30 -2.21
C LEU A 51 -9.43 -1.18 -1.92
N GLY A 52 -10.43 -2.04 -2.09
CA GLY A 52 -10.29 -3.47 -1.80
C GLY A 52 -9.25 -4.15 -2.68
N GLY A 53 -9.16 -3.77 -3.96
CA GLY A 53 -8.16 -4.28 -4.90
C GLY A 53 -6.76 -3.81 -4.53
N THR A 54 -6.59 -2.50 -4.31
CA THR A 54 -5.30 -1.90 -3.95
C THR A 54 -4.76 -2.44 -2.62
N VAL A 55 -5.62 -2.56 -1.59
CA VAL A 55 -5.24 -3.15 -0.29
C VAL A 55 -4.87 -4.63 -0.44
N LYS A 56 -5.62 -5.39 -1.24
CA LYS A 56 -5.28 -6.80 -1.52
C LYS A 56 -3.89 -6.92 -2.14
N ASN A 57 -3.53 -6.04 -3.08
CA ASN A 57 -2.20 -6.05 -3.70
C ASN A 57 -1.09 -5.71 -2.68
N HIS A 58 -1.30 -4.72 -1.82
CA HIS A 58 -0.40 -4.41 -0.69
C HIS A 58 -0.21 -5.62 0.24
N VAL A 59 -1.30 -6.27 0.67
CA VAL A 59 -1.22 -7.43 1.57
C VAL A 59 -0.56 -8.63 0.88
N ALA A 60 -0.83 -8.86 -0.40
CA ALA A 60 -0.20 -9.93 -1.18
C ALA A 60 1.32 -9.77 -1.25
N GLU A 61 1.82 -8.55 -1.44
CA GLU A 61 3.26 -8.27 -1.37
C GLU A 61 3.79 -8.45 0.05
N LEU A 62 3.06 -8.00 1.08
CA LEU A 62 3.47 -8.09 2.49
C LEU A 62 3.68 -9.54 2.98
N ILE A 63 3.02 -10.51 2.35
CA ILE A 63 3.12 -11.95 2.68
C ILE A 63 3.93 -12.76 1.65
N SER A 64 4.63 -12.08 0.74
CA SER A 64 5.44 -12.71 -0.31
C SER A 64 6.74 -13.36 0.19
#